data_AF-A0A2P6TQD7-F1
#
_entry.id   AF-A0A2P6TQD7-F1
#
_cell.length_a   1.000
_cell.length_b   1.000
_cell.length_c   1.000
_cell.angle_alpha   90.00
_cell.angle_beta   90.00
_cell.angle_gamma   90.00
#
_symmetry.space_group_name_H-M   'P 1'
#
loop_
_entity.id
_entity.type
_entity.pdbx_description
1 polymer ?
#
loop_
_entity_poly.entity_id
_entity_poly.type
_entity_poly.pdbx_seq_one_letter_code
_entity_poly.pdbx_strand_id
1 'polypeptide(L)'
;MTVWRLVANWVLPPPLILFALLSLPLPRNVKQGIILFVQKVFDLPIVGRFKLLHIMLWLTAVAFLGTARQLQLLHAQQTDAVWATPNMEIHFLSKRWRAERNLWMGAFAFSSWVFLAAFYREAVRRMALEARLSEMERSDFTATETREREPSISREVTSKAGRTPLGGSPAKPAVAGGANVTGGAGAAAAGPERLVGQVKDASAGAAGVEMAELKKEL
;
A
#
# COMPACT_ATOMS: atom_id res chain seq x y z
N MET A 1 23.39 -11.44 9.36
CA MET A 1 22.76 -10.10 9.28
C MET A 1 21.44 -10.17 10.03
N THR A 2 21.23 -9.36 11.07
CA THR A 2 19.92 -9.34 11.75
C THR A 2 18.87 -8.75 10.82
N VAL A 3 17.67 -9.33 10.78
CA VAL A 3 16.51 -8.81 10.02
C VAL A 3 16.29 -7.33 10.31
N TRP A 4 16.53 -6.93 11.56
CA TRP A 4 16.52 -5.55 12.03
C TRP A 4 17.42 -4.60 11.22
N ARG A 5 18.66 -5.01 10.92
CA ARG A 5 19.61 -4.17 10.17
C ARG A 5 19.17 -3.97 8.72
N LEU A 6 18.48 -4.94 8.15
CA LEU A 6 17.88 -4.82 6.83
C LEU A 6 16.71 -3.82 6.84
N VAL A 7 15.79 -3.96 7.80
CA VAL A 7 14.64 -3.04 7.94
C VAL A 7 15.09 -1.60 8.17
N ALA A 8 16.01 -1.39 9.12
CA ALA A 8 16.48 -0.05 9.47
C ALA A 8 17.22 0.65 8.31
N ASN A 9 18.06 -0.08 7.57
CA ASN A 9 18.90 0.53 6.54
C ASN A 9 18.24 0.61 5.17
N TRP A 10 17.29 -0.28 4.85
CA TRP A 10 16.72 -0.36 3.50
C TRP A 10 15.24 0.02 3.44
N VAL A 11 14.47 -0.26 4.48
CA VAL A 11 13.00 -0.09 4.46
C VAL A 11 12.58 1.28 4.98
N LEU A 12 13.38 1.87 5.87
CA LEU A 12 13.07 3.12 6.57
C LEU A 12 13.51 4.40 5.83
N PRO A 13 14.68 4.45 5.15
CA PRO A 13 15.08 5.66 4.44
C PRO A 13 14.16 6.05 3.27
N PRO A 14 13.66 5.13 2.42
CA PRO A 14 12.82 5.50 1.30
C PRO A 14 11.57 6.32 1.67
N PRO A 15 10.69 5.86 2.60
CA PRO A 15 9.49 6.62 2.95
C PRO A 15 9.83 7.96 3.58
N LEU A 16 10.92 8.08 4.35
CA LEU A 16 11.36 9.34 4.93
C LEU A 16 11.86 10.33 3.88
N ILE A 17 12.67 9.88 2.93
CA ILE A 17 13.18 10.74 1.85
C ILE A 17 12.02 11.22 0.98
N LEU A 18 11.10 10.31 0.62
CA LEU A 18 9.89 10.64 -0.13
C LEU A 18 9.02 11.65 0.65
N PHE A 19 8.79 11.42 1.94
CA PHE A 19 8.03 12.34 2.77
C PHE A 19 8.69 13.72 2.87
N ALA A 20 10.00 13.78 3.07
CA ALA A 20 10.76 15.02 3.10
C ALA A 20 10.66 15.77 1.75
N LEU A 21 10.84 15.06 0.63
CA LEU A 21 10.67 15.64 -0.71
C LEU A 21 9.27 16.22 -0.92
N LEU A 22 8.23 15.55 -0.43
CA LEU A 22 6.84 16.03 -0.56
C LEU A 22 6.51 17.19 0.39
N SER A 23 7.17 17.27 1.54
CA SER A 23 6.93 18.31 2.55
C SER A 23 7.50 19.68 2.15
N LEU A 24 8.46 19.70 1.22
CA LEU A 24 9.10 20.94 0.78
C LEU A 24 8.16 21.77 -0.12
N PRO A 25 8.03 23.09 0.13
CA PRO A 25 7.26 23.99 -0.72
C PRO A 25 8.03 24.27 -2.01
N LEU A 26 7.98 23.33 -2.95
CA LEU A 26 8.68 23.39 -4.24
C LEU A 26 7.83 24.08 -5.31
N PRO A 27 8.47 24.70 -6.33
CA PRO A 27 7.76 25.27 -7.47
C PRO A 27 6.95 24.21 -8.21
N ARG A 28 5.80 24.61 -8.77
CA ARG A 28 4.76 23.72 -9.31
C ARG A 28 5.30 22.62 -10.23
N ASN A 29 6.23 22.97 -11.12
CA ASN A 29 6.82 22.04 -12.08
C ASN A 29 7.62 20.91 -11.40
N VAL A 30 8.39 21.25 -10.37
CA VAL A 30 9.19 20.27 -9.62
C VAL A 30 8.28 19.37 -8.80
N LYS A 31 7.22 19.93 -8.20
CA LYS A 31 6.23 19.17 -7.45
C LYS A 31 5.50 18.14 -8.34
N GLN A 32 5.12 18.50 -9.56
CA GLN A 32 4.55 17.57 -10.53
C GLN A 32 5.53 16.45 -10.89
N GLY A 33 6.79 16.78 -11.15
CA GLY A 33 7.84 15.78 -11.41
C GLY A 33 8.03 14.80 -10.25
N ILE A 34 8.05 15.30 -9.02
CA ILE A 34 8.15 14.46 -7.81
C ILE A 34 6.92 13.55 -7.68
N ILE A 35 5.71 14.07 -7.89
CA ILE A 35 4.48 13.26 -7.82
C ILE A 35 4.51 12.15 -8.87
N LEU A 36 4.92 12.45 -10.11
CA LEU A 36 5.05 11.44 -11.16
C LEU A 36 6.13 10.41 -10.84
N PHE A 37 7.26 10.84 -10.28
CA PHE A 37 8.33 9.93 -9.84
C PHE A 37 7.83 8.99 -8.73
N VAL A 38 7.18 9.56 -7.71
CA VAL A 38 6.55 8.83 -6.60
C VAL A 38 5.55 7.81 -7.13
N GLN A 39 4.73 8.21 -8.10
CA GLN A 39 3.78 7.32 -8.75
C GLN A 39 4.49 6.17 -9.47
N LYS A 40 5.54 6.46 -10.24
CA LYS A 40 6.34 5.42 -10.94
C LYS A 40 7.00 4.45 -9.98
N VAL A 41 7.56 4.93 -8.87
CA VAL A 41 8.18 4.08 -7.85
C VAL A 41 7.14 3.20 -7.16
N PHE A 42 5.95 3.71 -6.84
CA PHE A 42 4.91 2.91 -6.21
C PHE A 42 4.17 1.97 -7.14
N ASP A 43 3.94 2.38 -8.38
CA ASP A 43 3.25 1.58 -9.40
C ASP A 43 4.17 0.57 -10.09
N LEU A 44 5.43 0.45 -9.65
CA LEU A 44 6.35 -0.54 -10.17
C LEU A 44 5.79 -1.95 -9.87
N PRO A 45 5.36 -2.70 -10.91
CA PRO A 45 4.73 -4.00 -10.71
C PRO A 45 5.83 -5.03 -10.49
N ILE A 46 6.02 -5.45 -9.24
CA ILE A 46 7.05 -6.45 -8.89
C ILE A 46 6.53 -7.86 -9.21
N VAL A 47 5.25 -8.14 -8.89
CA VAL A 47 4.60 -9.43 -9.16
C VAL A 47 3.14 -9.19 -9.57
N GLY A 48 2.87 -9.15 -10.88
CA GLY A 48 1.51 -9.03 -11.42
C GLY A 48 0.79 -7.73 -10.98
N ARG A 49 -0.37 -7.88 -10.34
CA ARG A 49 -1.22 -6.75 -9.85
C ARG A 49 -0.75 -6.14 -8.52
N PHE A 50 0.25 -6.73 -7.86
CA PHE A 50 0.74 -6.22 -6.57
C PHE A 50 1.75 -5.10 -6.78
N LYS A 51 1.34 -3.89 -6.40
CA LYS A 51 2.20 -2.69 -6.38
C LYS A 51 3.24 -2.81 -5.26
N LEU A 52 4.45 -2.30 -5.49
CA LEU A 52 5.55 -2.26 -4.50
C LEU A 52 5.07 -1.76 -3.12
N LEU A 53 4.18 -0.77 -3.11
CA LEU A 53 3.60 -0.21 -1.89
C LEU A 53 2.91 -1.27 -1.01
N HIS A 54 2.14 -2.18 -1.60
CA HIS A 54 1.41 -3.20 -0.83
C HIS A 54 2.38 -4.21 -0.22
N ILE A 55 3.43 -4.58 -0.96
CA ILE A 55 4.46 -5.52 -0.50
C ILE A 55 5.22 -4.90 0.68
N MET A 56 5.65 -3.64 0.56
CA MET A 56 6.37 -2.96 1.63
C MET A 56 5.50 -2.70 2.86
N LEU A 57 4.22 -2.36 2.66
CA LEU A 57 3.26 -2.20 3.75
C LEU A 57 3.04 -3.53 4.48
N TRP A 58 2.89 -4.63 3.75
CA TRP A 58 2.73 -5.94 4.34
C TRP A 58 3.99 -6.41 5.08
N LEU A 59 5.17 -6.21 4.46
CA LEU A 59 6.46 -6.53 5.08
C LEU A 59 6.68 -5.75 6.39
N THR A 60 6.38 -4.45 6.39
CA THR A 60 6.49 -3.63 7.60
C THR A 60 5.45 -3.96 8.65
N ALA A 61 4.22 -4.33 8.24
CA ALA A 61 3.20 -4.83 9.17
C ALA A 61 3.66 -6.14 9.85
N VAL A 62 4.17 -7.10 9.07
CA VAL A 62 4.69 -8.37 9.62
C VAL A 62 5.89 -8.12 10.55
N ALA A 63 6.80 -7.21 10.18
CA ALA A 63 7.92 -6.84 11.03
C ALA A 63 7.44 -6.20 12.36
N PHE A 64 6.48 -5.28 12.29
CA PHE A 64 5.89 -4.64 13.47
C PHE A 64 5.21 -5.68 14.39
N LEU A 65 4.34 -6.53 13.83
CA LEU A 65 3.69 -7.61 14.59
C LEU A 65 4.71 -8.59 15.19
N GLY A 66 5.79 -8.91 14.47
CA GLY A 66 6.88 -9.73 14.98
C GLY A 66 7.53 -9.12 16.21
N THR A 67 7.83 -7.82 16.18
CA THR A 67 8.40 -7.11 17.34
C THR A 67 7.40 -6.98 18.50
N ALA A 68 6.11 -6.78 18.21
CA ALA A 68 5.07 -6.71 19.22
C ALA A 68 4.90 -8.06 19.94
N ARG A 69 4.86 -9.16 19.18
CA ARG A 69 4.82 -10.52 19.75
C ARG A 69 6.04 -10.81 20.60
N GLN A 70 7.24 -10.42 20.15
CA GLN A 70 8.46 -10.60 20.92
C GLN A 70 8.41 -9.84 22.26
N LEU A 71 7.90 -8.61 22.26
CA LEU A 71 7.73 -7.83 23.49
C LEU A 71 6.70 -8.47 24.42
N GLN A 72 5.59 -8.99 23.88
CA GLN A 72 4.56 -9.67 24.65
C GLN A 72 5.09 -10.95 25.32
N LEU A 73 5.90 -11.74 24.60
CA LEU A 73 6.55 -12.93 25.17
C LEU A 73 7.52 -12.57 26.29
N LEU A 74 8.27 -11.48 26.15
CA LEU A 74 9.16 -10.99 27.22
C LEU A 74 8.37 -10.50 28.45
N HIS A 75 7.22 -9.86 28.25
CA HIS A 75 6.34 -9.47 29.36
C HIS A 75 5.77 -10.70 30.08
N ALA A 76 5.32 -11.72 29.34
CA ALA A 76 4.83 -12.97 29.94
C ALA A 76 5.92 -13.66 30.77
N GLN A 77 7.15 -13.73 30.25
CA GLN A 77 8.31 -14.26 30.98
C GLN A 77 8.64 -13.45 32.24
N GLN A 78 8.37 -12.14 32.25
CA GLN A 78 8.64 -11.29 33.39
C GLN A 78 7.68 -11.57 34.54
N THR A 79 6.40 -11.84 34.25
CA THR A 79 5.37 -12.11 35.26
C THR A 79 5.66 -13.39 36.05
N ASP A 80 6.24 -14.39 35.39
CA ASP A 80 6.52 -15.70 35.99
C ASP A 80 7.96 -15.83 36.54
N ALA A 81 8.80 -14.81 36.34
CA ALA A 81 10.20 -14.87 36.73
C ALA A 81 10.42 -14.53 38.21
N VAL A 82 10.83 -15.53 38.99
CA VAL A 82 11.46 -15.30 40.30
C VAL A 82 12.94 -15.02 40.07
N TRP A 83 13.39 -13.78 40.24
CA TRP A 83 14.78 -13.41 40.03
C TRP A 83 15.65 -13.86 41.22
N ALA A 84 16.47 -14.89 41.00
CA ALA A 84 17.39 -15.41 42.02
C ALA A 84 18.61 -14.52 42.26
N THR A 85 19.00 -13.69 41.29
CA THR A 85 20.16 -12.78 41.41
C THR A 85 19.91 -11.43 40.73
N PRO A 86 20.47 -10.32 41.26
CA PRO A 86 20.32 -8.99 40.67
C PRO A 86 20.92 -8.86 39.27
N ASN A 87 21.96 -9.65 38.95
CA ASN A 87 22.57 -9.67 37.62
C ASN A 87 21.59 -10.20 36.55
N MET A 88 20.71 -11.13 36.91
CA MET A 88 19.69 -11.63 36.00
C MET A 88 18.63 -10.57 35.70
N GLU A 89 18.23 -9.80 36.71
CA GLU A 89 17.29 -8.69 36.54
C GLU A 89 17.81 -7.66 35.54
N ILE A 90 19.05 -7.18 35.72
CA ILE A 90 19.67 -6.21 34.80
C ILE A 90 19.72 -6.74 33.37
N HIS A 91 20.08 -8.03 33.21
CA HIS A 91 20.11 -8.67 31.89
C HIS A 91 18.71 -8.70 31.24
N PHE A 92 17.66 -9.01 31.99
CA PHE A 92 16.28 -8.98 31.48
C PHE A 92 15.79 -7.56 31.15
N LEU A 93 16.07 -6.58 32.01
CA LEU A 93 15.75 -5.17 31.70
C LEU A 93 16.43 -4.72 30.41
N SER A 94 17.70 -5.10 30.21
CA SER A 94 18.42 -4.77 28.98
C SER A 94 17.79 -5.41 27.73
N LYS A 95 17.23 -6.62 27.84
CA LYS A 95 16.51 -7.28 26.74
C LYS A 95 15.19 -6.58 26.45
N ARG A 96 14.45 -6.21 27.49
CA ARG A 96 13.18 -5.49 27.39
C ARG A 96 13.34 -4.15 26.68
N TRP A 97 14.31 -3.34 27.10
CA TRP A 97 14.61 -2.05 26.47
C TRP A 97 14.98 -2.18 24.99
N ARG A 98 15.74 -3.20 24.61
CA ARG A 98 16.05 -3.46 23.19
C ARG A 98 14.81 -3.86 22.40
N ALA A 99 13.96 -4.72 22.96
CA ALA A 99 12.72 -5.14 22.30
C ALA A 99 11.73 -3.98 22.15
N GLU A 100 11.58 -3.15 23.18
CA GLU A 100 10.74 -1.95 23.17
C GLU A 100 11.22 -0.94 22.12
N ARG A 101 12.53 -0.64 22.09
CA ARG A 101 13.09 0.22 21.03
C ARG A 101 12.81 -0.33 19.63
N ASN A 102 12.96 -1.64 19.42
CA ASN A 102 12.67 -2.26 18.13
C ASN A 102 11.17 -2.16 17.79
N LEU A 103 10.28 -2.28 18.77
CA LEU A 103 8.84 -2.07 18.59
C LEU A 103 8.55 -0.64 18.15
N TRP A 104 9.08 0.36 18.85
CA TRP A 104 8.87 1.78 18.51
C TRP A 104 9.32 2.10 17.08
N MET A 105 10.48 1.58 16.69
CA MET A 105 10.97 1.78 15.33
C MET A 105 10.16 1.01 14.29
N GLY A 106 9.68 -0.20 14.61
CA GLY A 106 8.75 -0.96 13.77
C GLY A 106 7.43 -0.20 13.57
N ALA A 107 6.89 0.38 14.64
CA ALA A 107 5.69 1.21 14.61
C ALA A 107 5.91 2.46 13.76
N PHE A 108 7.05 3.13 13.93
CA PHE A 108 7.44 4.28 13.12
C PHE A 108 7.56 3.93 11.64
N ALA A 109 8.27 2.85 11.31
CA ALA A 109 8.38 2.39 9.93
C ALA A 109 7.00 2.07 9.33
N PHE A 110 6.19 1.27 10.01
CA PHE A 110 4.85 0.94 9.55
C PHE A 110 3.97 2.19 9.35
N SER A 111 3.92 3.10 10.35
CA SER A 111 3.15 4.34 10.25
C SER A 111 3.63 5.23 9.09
N SER A 112 4.94 5.33 8.85
CA SER A 112 5.48 6.09 7.72
C SER A 112 5.00 5.54 6.37
N TRP A 113 4.92 4.22 6.21
CA TRP A 113 4.38 3.58 5.02
C TRP A 113 2.86 3.77 4.88
N VAL A 114 2.12 3.75 6.00
CA VAL A 114 0.67 4.06 6.01
C VAL A 114 0.42 5.50 5.59
N PHE A 115 1.17 6.47 6.13
CA PHE A 115 1.07 7.87 5.74
C PHE A 115 1.37 8.02 4.25
N LEU A 116 2.45 7.39 3.78
CA LEU A 116 2.84 7.45 2.38
C LEU A 116 1.76 6.85 1.45
N ALA A 117 1.09 5.78 1.88
CA ALA A 117 -0.06 5.23 1.19
C ALA A 117 -1.26 6.19 1.14
N ALA A 118 -1.54 6.87 2.25
CA ALA A 118 -2.58 7.90 2.28
C ALA A 118 -2.25 9.07 1.35
N PHE A 119 -1.00 9.55 1.39
CA PHE A 119 -0.50 10.59 0.50
C PHE A 119 -0.57 10.18 -0.97
N TYR A 120 -0.21 8.94 -1.30
CA TYR A 120 -0.33 8.42 -2.67
C TYR A 120 -1.78 8.44 -3.15
N ARG A 121 -2.74 7.98 -2.32
CA ARG A 121 -4.17 8.02 -2.67
C ARG A 121 -4.65 9.45 -2.92
N GLU A 122 -4.20 10.40 -2.12
CA GLU A 122 -4.52 11.80 -2.27
C GLU A 122 -3.88 12.42 -3.53
N ALA A 123 -2.62 12.09 -3.82
CA ALA A 123 -1.94 12.55 -5.02
C ALA A 123 -2.61 12.06 -6.31
N VAL A 124 -3.02 10.79 -6.34
CA VAL A 124 -3.76 10.20 -7.47
C VAL A 124 -5.11 10.90 -7.65
N ARG A 125 -5.83 11.19 -6.56
CA ARG A 125 -7.09 11.93 -6.62
C ARG A 125 -6.90 13.33 -7.19
N ARG A 126 -5.87 14.05 -6.75
CA ARG A 126 -5.55 15.40 -7.24
C ARG A 126 -5.24 15.39 -8.74
N MET A 127 -4.42 14.46 -9.20
CA MET A 127 -4.13 14.33 -10.63
C MET A 127 -5.38 14.01 -11.47
N ALA A 128 -6.28 13.15 -10.97
CA ALA A 128 -7.54 12.86 -11.65
C ALA A 128 -8.47 14.09 -11.71
N LEU A 129 -8.47 14.93 -10.69
CA LEU A 129 -9.23 16.18 -10.68
C LEU A 129 -8.64 17.23 -11.62
N GLU A 130 -7.32 17.40 -11.62
CA GLU A 130 -6.62 18.32 -12.54
C GLU A 130 -6.85 17.92 -14.00
N ALA A 131 -6.80 16.62 -14.31
CA ALA A 131 -7.10 16.12 -15.65
C ALA A 131 -8.53 16.48 -16.09
N ARG A 132 -9.53 16.29 -15.21
CA ARG A 132 -10.93 16.65 -15.50
C ARG A 132 -11.13 18.14 -15.69
N LEU A 133 -10.48 18.97 -14.88
CA LEU A 133 -10.54 20.42 -15.04
C LEU A 133 -9.95 20.86 -16.38
N SER A 134 -8.79 20.31 -16.75
CA SER A 134 -8.17 20.62 -18.04
C SER A 134 -9.02 20.19 -19.24
N GLU A 135 -9.79 19.10 -19.11
CA GLU A 135 -10.72 18.63 -20.14
C GLU A 135 -11.92 19.57 -20.27
N MET A 136 -12.49 20.04 -19.15
CA MET A 136 -13.59 21.02 -19.14
C MET A 136 -13.15 22.37 -19.72
N GLU A 137 -11.98 22.89 -19.33
CA GLU A 137 -11.43 24.13 -19.89
C GLU A 137 -11.25 24.03 -21.41
N ARG A 138 -10.81 22.87 -21.90
CA ARG A 138 -10.64 22.62 -23.33
C ARG A 138 -11.99 22.50 -24.06
N SER A 139 -12.99 21.87 -23.46
CA SER A 139 -14.33 21.79 -24.05
C SER A 139 -15.04 23.14 -24.08
N ASP A 140 -14.91 23.94 -23.03
CA ASP A 140 -15.51 25.28 -22.95
C ASP A 140 -14.93 26.20 -24.04
N PHE A 141 -13.60 26.17 -24.24
CA PHE A 141 -12.95 26.89 -25.32
C PHE A 141 -13.46 26.47 -26.71
N THR A 142 -13.60 25.16 -26.94
CA THR A 142 -14.10 24.62 -28.21
C THR A 142 -15.58 24.98 -28.45
N ALA A 143 -16.39 25.01 -27.38
CA ALA A 143 -17.79 25.41 -27.44
C ALA A 143 -17.96 26.92 -27.73
N THR A 144 -17.07 27.76 -27.22
CA THR A 144 -17.05 29.20 -27.57
C THR A 144 -16.62 29.43 -29.02
N GLU A 145 -15.64 28.69 -29.53
CA GLU A 145 -15.17 28.83 -30.91
C GLU A 145 -16.22 28.33 -31.93
N THR A 146 -16.96 27.27 -31.61
CA THR A 146 -18.08 26.81 -32.47
C THR A 146 -19.26 27.78 -32.49
N ARG A 147 -19.50 28.52 -31.40
CA ARG A 147 -20.55 29.55 -31.34
C ARG A 147 -20.21 30.79 -32.16
N GLU A 148 -18.95 31.18 -32.25
CA GLU A 148 -18.52 32.31 -33.09
C GLU A 148 -18.45 31.96 -34.59
N ARG A 149 -18.34 30.66 -34.90
CA ARG A 149 -18.24 30.15 -36.28
C ARG A 149 -19.54 29.57 -36.82
N GLU A 150 -20.70 29.88 -36.23
CA GLU A 150 -21.98 29.80 -36.96
C GLU A 150 -22.08 31.04 -37.85
N PRO A 151 -21.76 30.95 -39.17
CA PRO A 151 -22.19 31.99 -40.08
C PRO A 151 -23.71 32.01 -40.03
N SER A 152 -24.23 33.20 -39.82
CA SER A 152 -25.55 33.64 -40.25
C SER A 152 -25.82 33.21 -41.70
N ILE A 153 -26.18 31.94 -41.91
CA ILE A 153 -26.77 31.47 -43.15
C ILE A 153 -28.25 31.77 -43.01
N SER A 154 -28.57 32.92 -43.59
CA SER A 154 -29.88 33.50 -43.72
C SER A 154 -30.95 32.49 -44.08
N ARG A 155 -31.94 32.50 -43.22
CA ARG A 155 -33.30 32.05 -43.45
C ARG A 155 -33.95 33.00 -44.47
N GLU A 156 -34.07 32.60 -45.74
CA GLU A 156 -35.09 33.15 -46.63
C GLU A 156 -35.75 32.04 -47.49
N VAL A 157 -37.03 31.81 -47.16
CA VAL A 157 -38.16 31.63 -48.10
C VAL A 157 -38.07 30.55 -49.18
N THR A 158 -38.87 29.48 -49.05
CA THR A 158 -40.01 29.27 -49.98
C THR A 158 -40.94 28.15 -49.51
N SER A 159 -42.18 28.55 -49.25
CA SER A 159 -43.36 27.72 -49.11
C SER A 159 -43.85 27.25 -50.48
N LYS A 160 -44.00 25.94 -50.74
CA LYS A 160 -45.02 25.46 -51.68
C LYS A 160 -45.42 24.01 -51.43
N ALA A 161 -46.74 23.83 -51.42
CA ALA A 161 -47.51 22.63 -51.11
C ALA A 161 -47.36 21.48 -52.12
N GLY A 162 -47.65 20.26 -51.66
CA GLY A 162 -47.93 19.09 -52.50
C GLY A 162 -48.44 17.90 -51.70
N ARG A 163 -49.62 17.38 -52.07
CA ARG A 163 -50.44 16.32 -51.44
C ARG A 163 -49.88 14.89 -51.60
N THR A 164 -50.18 14.05 -50.59
CA THR A 164 -50.57 12.59 -50.49
C THR A 164 -50.89 11.77 -51.76
N PRO A 165 -51.08 10.41 -51.72
CA PRO A 165 -50.91 9.37 -50.65
C PRO A 165 -50.34 7.98 -51.12
N LEU A 166 -50.41 6.99 -50.20
CA LEU A 166 -50.58 5.51 -50.35
C LEU A 166 -49.36 4.57 -50.28
N GLY A 167 -49.44 3.66 -49.28
CA GLY A 167 -49.31 2.21 -49.52
C GLY A 167 -48.08 1.51 -48.91
N GLY A 168 -48.34 0.53 -48.02
CA GLY A 168 -47.45 -0.64 -47.85
C GLY A 168 -46.87 -0.87 -46.44
N SER A 169 -47.56 -1.66 -45.63
CA SER A 169 -46.96 -2.60 -44.64
C SER A 169 -46.45 -3.85 -45.40
N PRO A 170 -45.76 -4.87 -44.83
CA PRO A 170 -45.27 -5.08 -43.45
C PRO A 170 -43.81 -5.61 -43.35
N ALA A 171 -43.25 -5.76 -42.14
CA ALA A 171 -42.57 -6.98 -41.64
C ALA A 171 -41.71 -6.74 -40.36
N LYS A 172 -42.04 -7.50 -39.31
CA LYS A 172 -41.17 -7.95 -38.19
C LYS A 172 -40.17 -9.04 -38.72
N PRO A 173 -39.19 -9.62 -37.96
CA PRO A 173 -39.09 -9.74 -36.50
C PRO A 173 -37.69 -9.64 -35.84
N ALA A 174 -37.72 -9.59 -34.49
CA ALA A 174 -36.85 -10.23 -33.48
C ALA A 174 -35.31 -10.02 -33.54
N VAL A 175 -34.53 -9.94 -32.45
CA VAL A 175 -34.32 -10.91 -31.36
C VAL A 175 -33.49 -10.24 -30.23
N ALA A 176 -33.77 -10.66 -28.98
CA ALA A 176 -32.95 -10.80 -27.76
C ALA A 176 -31.57 -10.10 -27.64
N GLY A 177 -31.08 -9.67 -26.48
CA GLY A 177 -31.39 -10.01 -25.08
C GLY A 177 -30.10 -9.89 -24.25
N GLY A 178 -30.22 -9.87 -22.92
CA GLY A 178 -29.08 -9.97 -21.98
C GLY A 178 -28.82 -8.66 -21.22
N ALA A 179 -29.60 -8.35 -20.17
CA ALA A 179 -29.49 -8.88 -18.80
C ALA A 179 -28.36 -8.24 -17.99
N ASN A 180 -28.80 -7.55 -16.96
CA ASN A 180 -28.09 -6.74 -16.00
C ASN A 180 -28.17 -7.44 -14.63
N VAL A 181 -27.22 -7.14 -13.75
CA VAL A 181 -27.32 -7.17 -12.27
C VAL A 181 -26.97 -8.46 -11.49
N THR A 182 -26.14 -8.21 -10.46
CA THR A 182 -25.89 -8.91 -9.17
C THR A 182 -25.16 -10.24 -9.19
N GLY A 183 -24.14 -10.48 -8.34
CA GLY A 183 -23.97 -10.00 -6.98
C GLY A 183 -24.29 -11.16 -6.04
N GLY A 184 -23.24 -11.87 -5.59
CA GLY A 184 -23.38 -13.02 -4.70
C GLY A 184 -22.13 -13.20 -3.85
N ALA A 185 -22.25 -12.81 -2.59
CA ALA A 185 -21.32 -13.13 -1.51
C ALA A 185 -21.72 -14.47 -0.86
N GLY A 186 -20.72 -15.23 -0.43
CA GLY A 186 -20.82 -16.43 0.40
C GLY A 186 -19.44 -17.07 0.50
N ALA A 187 -18.63 -16.79 1.52
CA ALA A 187 -18.66 -17.36 2.87
C ALA A 187 -18.30 -18.85 2.93
N ALA A 188 -17.10 -19.09 3.46
CA ALA A 188 -16.66 -20.18 4.34
C ALA A 188 -16.84 -21.66 3.92
N ALA A 189 -15.71 -22.36 3.82
CA ALA A 189 -15.55 -23.68 4.43
C ALA A 189 -14.06 -23.96 4.70
N ALA A 190 -13.70 -23.98 5.98
CA ALA A 190 -12.46 -24.50 6.49
C ALA A 190 -12.53 -26.03 6.55
N GLY A 191 -11.44 -26.70 6.18
CA GLY A 191 -11.24 -28.14 6.34
C GLY A 191 -9.85 -28.40 6.96
N PRO A 192 -9.73 -29.24 8.01
CA PRO A 192 -8.50 -29.40 8.77
C PRO A 192 -7.63 -30.53 8.20
N GLU A 193 -6.43 -30.21 7.74
CA GLU A 193 -5.40 -31.23 7.54
C GLU A 193 -4.61 -31.44 8.84
N ARG A 194 -4.79 -32.63 9.39
CA ARG A 194 -3.96 -33.25 10.43
C ARG A 194 -2.53 -33.41 9.90
N LEU A 195 -1.55 -32.87 10.63
CA LEU A 195 -0.17 -33.32 10.55
C LEU A 195 0.23 -33.90 11.91
N VAL A 196 0.23 -35.23 11.96
CA VAL A 196 0.75 -36.05 13.04
C VAL A 196 2.17 -36.48 12.67
N GLY A 197 3.10 -36.23 13.58
CA GLY A 197 4.34 -37.02 13.71
C GLY A 197 5.55 -36.53 12.93
N GLN A 198 6.52 -35.94 13.63
CA GLN A 198 7.83 -36.57 13.77
C GLN A 198 8.65 -35.87 14.85
N VAL A 199 8.77 -36.55 15.99
CA VAL A 199 9.86 -36.40 16.95
C VAL A 199 11.10 -36.99 16.29
N LYS A 200 12.19 -36.22 16.25
CA LYS A 200 13.52 -36.78 16.08
C LYS A 200 14.49 -36.04 17.00
N ASP A 201 14.76 -36.69 18.13
CA ASP A 201 15.93 -36.47 18.95
C ASP A 201 17.21 -36.71 18.14
N ALA A 202 18.15 -35.77 18.23
CA ALA A 202 19.58 -35.95 18.00
C ALA A 202 20.27 -34.75 18.67
N SER A 203 20.79 -34.96 19.89
CA SER A 203 22.22 -35.09 20.19
C SER A 203 23.02 -33.82 19.84
N ALA A 204 23.48 -33.07 20.85
CA ALA A 204 24.72 -33.28 21.60
C ALA A 204 25.83 -32.34 21.11
N GLY A 205 26.45 -31.64 22.06
CA GLY A 205 27.83 -31.16 21.93
C GLY A 205 28.01 -29.70 21.49
N ALA A 206 28.13 -28.80 22.46
CA ALA A 206 29.19 -27.78 22.51
C ALA A 206 29.07 -26.96 23.81
N ALA A 207 29.32 -27.64 24.94
CA ALA A 207 29.82 -26.96 26.13
C ALA A 207 31.34 -26.80 25.95
N GLY A 208 31.83 -25.57 25.97
CA GLY A 208 33.24 -25.27 25.74
C GLY A 208 33.49 -23.77 25.62
N VAL A 209 33.19 -23.02 26.69
CA VAL A 209 33.77 -21.68 26.88
C VAL A 209 34.89 -21.87 27.89
N GLU A 210 36.11 -21.80 27.38
CA GLU A 210 37.36 -21.92 28.12
C GLU A 210 37.43 -20.91 29.27
N MET A 211 37.57 -21.46 30.48
CA MET A 211 38.16 -20.77 31.64
C MET A 211 39.67 -20.87 31.49
N ALA A 212 40.27 -19.94 30.76
CA ALA A 212 41.71 -19.88 30.56
C ALA A 212 42.23 -18.44 30.67
N GLU A 213 42.07 -17.79 31.83
CA GLU A 213 42.86 -16.57 32.10
C GLU A 213 42.92 -16.09 33.58
N LEU A 214 42.97 -16.99 34.57
CA LEU A 214 43.10 -16.58 35.98
C LEU A 214 44.06 -17.47 36.81
N LYS A 215 45.25 -17.73 36.28
CA LYS A 215 46.42 -18.20 37.06
C LYS A 215 47.73 -17.61 36.52
N LYS A 216 47.91 -16.32 36.73
CA LYS A 216 49.22 -15.69 36.94
C LYS A 216 48.98 -14.59 37.98
N GLU A 217 49.85 -14.52 38.97
CA GLU A 217 49.74 -13.71 40.21
C GLU A 217 49.11 -14.45 41.40
N LEU A 218 49.85 -15.47 41.88
CA LEU A 218 50.16 -15.71 43.30
C LEU A 218 51.25 -16.76 43.41
#